data_AF-A0A7C3URQ4-F1
#
_entry.id   AF-A0A7C3URQ4-F1
#
_cell.length_a   1.000
_cell.length_b   1.000
_cell.length_c   1.000
_cell.angle_alpha   90.00
_cell.angle_beta   90.00
_cell.angle_gamma   90.00
#
_symmetry.space_group_name_H-M   'P 1'
#
loop_
_entity.id
_entity.type
_entity.pdbx_description
1 polymer ?
#
loop_
_entity_poly.entity_id
_entity_poly.type
_entity_poly.pdbx_seq_one_letter_code
_entity_poly.pdbx_strand_id
1 'polypeptide(L)'
;MKFLALVIVIASLLISLEVNAQTSIENQTACTGTYPDVYLVTSTSIIVRNPGSENIYNITCFTSDGTPLPGQKIELLVPGNISAITWTKGGNTSVVCSGLCRNIGVTGECRSDQSCWSHDQPTIKPNFEIWSCNYDFSTMKITLTLHNNGNIDLSDLIFYLIFTNNTITPINFNGTLIKGEYKSYVFSNVPSEFSKIIITSIKYGLSEESACTRNTLTTVMPSATENMTACVGTYPNIIYVSSNTILITNPGSKPLIDITCYTSDGTTLKHFENLYPGEISSMNWTMGANTSVVCRGKCLLIGVSGECKSGQSCWQSVPTPLPTLPIELLEAYCSNNGVINFIIKNKGSIDIDSNSITITSINEECLYDPVSQTIKAGKTAIFTASGCNGPRTHTYKISGPSNSIIVASLCSKPINLICSKDSDCVEKIFCPMIIGNDTPRCINDVCECGPKPETIILDKTTLVQILIQIETLRAQLESLKIASQSLLNYYVSINDTKNIQKWSNVINLFDQGITNLENIKNYIRTIKEVPTQNDITQIKNQIGNSLTIIDKILDVILSV
;
A
#
# COMPACT_ATOMS: atom_id res chain seq x y z
N MET A 1 -8.73 27.08 -66.77
CA MET A 1 -7.57 26.32 -66.24
C MET A 1 -7.20 26.69 -64.80
N LYS A 2 -6.98 27.96 -64.42
CA LYS A 2 -6.63 28.34 -63.03
C LYS A 2 -7.71 28.03 -61.97
N PHE A 3 -8.98 28.14 -62.32
CA PHE A 3 -10.11 27.79 -61.42
C PHE A 3 -10.23 26.27 -61.21
N LEU A 4 -9.93 25.47 -62.23
CA LEU A 4 -9.93 24.00 -62.14
C LEU A 4 -8.74 23.49 -61.30
N ALA A 5 -7.58 24.12 -61.42
CA ALA A 5 -6.43 23.86 -60.55
C ALA A 5 -6.76 24.21 -59.09
N LEU A 6 -7.38 25.36 -58.82
CA LEU A 6 -7.80 25.75 -57.47
C LEU A 6 -8.82 24.77 -56.86
N VAL A 7 -9.79 24.30 -57.64
CA VAL A 7 -10.77 23.29 -57.20
C VAL A 7 -10.10 21.93 -56.97
N ILE A 8 -9.14 21.52 -57.79
CA ILE A 8 -8.36 20.28 -57.58
C ILE A 8 -7.50 20.41 -56.33
N VAL A 9 -6.92 21.58 -56.04
CA VAL A 9 -6.08 21.82 -54.86
C VAL A 9 -6.92 21.89 -53.59
N ILE A 10 -8.07 22.57 -53.61
CA ILE A 10 -9.02 22.59 -52.50
C ILE A 10 -9.61 21.20 -52.27
N ALA A 11 -9.93 20.45 -53.33
CA ALA A 11 -10.37 19.05 -53.22
C ALA A 11 -9.22 18.15 -52.71
N SER A 12 -7.97 18.36 -53.12
CA SER A 12 -6.81 17.59 -52.62
C SER A 12 -6.47 17.96 -51.18
N LEU A 13 -6.68 19.22 -50.78
CA LEU A 13 -6.55 19.69 -49.39
C LEU A 13 -7.67 19.15 -48.53
N LEU A 14 -8.92 19.19 -49.01
CA LEU A 14 -10.07 18.61 -48.32
C LEU A 14 -9.89 17.10 -48.23
N ILE A 15 -9.47 16.42 -49.28
CA ILE A 15 -9.15 14.98 -49.24
C ILE A 15 -7.93 14.71 -48.36
N SER A 16 -6.93 15.58 -48.28
CA SER A 16 -5.78 15.37 -47.38
C SER A 16 -6.10 15.71 -45.92
N LEU A 17 -7.00 16.66 -45.68
CA LEU A 17 -7.57 16.99 -44.36
C LEU A 17 -8.60 15.96 -43.94
N GLU A 18 -9.33 15.37 -44.88
CA GLU A 18 -10.34 14.33 -44.68
C GLU A 18 -9.65 12.98 -44.59
N VAL A 19 -8.55 12.71 -45.30
CA VAL A 19 -7.68 11.53 -45.11
C VAL A 19 -6.83 11.68 -43.86
N ASN A 20 -6.33 12.85 -43.48
CA ASN A 20 -5.70 13.06 -42.17
C ASN A 20 -6.71 13.09 -41.02
N ALA A 21 -7.92 13.61 -41.23
CA ALA A 21 -9.00 13.53 -40.24
C ALA A 21 -9.56 12.12 -40.16
N GLN A 22 -9.63 11.36 -41.26
CA GLN A 22 -10.12 9.99 -41.29
C GLN A 22 -9.07 9.01 -40.81
N THR A 23 -7.77 9.22 -41.08
CA THR A 23 -6.69 8.50 -40.41
C THR A 23 -6.54 8.93 -38.95
N SER A 24 -6.82 10.19 -38.59
CA SER A 24 -6.89 10.63 -37.20
C SER A 24 -8.09 10.01 -36.47
N ILE A 25 -9.27 9.94 -37.10
CA ILE A 25 -10.48 9.30 -36.55
C ILE A 25 -10.28 7.79 -36.51
N GLU A 26 -9.71 7.17 -37.53
CA GLU A 26 -9.39 5.73 -37.56
C GLU A 26 -8.34 5.40 -36.50
N ASN A 27 -7.28 6.21 -36.36
CA ASN A 27 -6.29 6.03 -35.30
C ASN A 27 -6.89 6.30 -33.91
N GLN A 28 -7.75 7.31 -33.74
CA GLN A 28 -8.44 7.60 -32.48
C GLN A 28 -9.39 6.45 -32.12
N THR A 29 -10.09 5.90 -33.10
CA THR A 29 -10.99 4.76 -32.94
C THR A 29 -10.18 3.50 -32.60
N ALA A 30 -9.06 3.24 -33.29
CA ALA A 30 -8.17 2.12 -33.02
C ALA A 30 -7.50 2.22 -31.63
N CYS A 31 -7.16 3.44 -31.20
CA CYS A 31 -6.58 3.71 -29.89
C CYS A 31 -7.64 3.85 -28.78
N THR A 32 -8.93 3.69 -29.09
CA THR A 32 -9.98 3.74 -28.06
C THR A 32 -9.76 2.59 -27.07
N GLY A 33 -9.69 2.92 -25.78
CA GLY A 33 -9.37 1.96 -24.73
C GLY A 33 -7.88 1.56 -24.66
N THR A 34 -7.02 2.09 -25.52
CA THR A 34 -5.56 1.91 -25.47
C THR A 34 -4.93 3.08 -24.72
N TYR A 35 -4.40 2.82 -23.53
CA TYR A 35 -3.69 3.80 -22.72
C TYR A 35 -2.72 3.10 -21.77
N PRO A 36 -1.65 3.78 -21.30
CA PRO A 36 -0.73 3.22 -20.34
C PRO A 36 -1.40 3.20 -18.96
N ASP A 37 -2.09 2.12 -18.65
CA ASP A 37 -2.84 1.97 -17.40
C ASP A 37 -1.86 1.76 -16.24
N VAL A 38 -1.77 2.76 -15.35
CA VAL A 38 -0.95 2.71 -14.15
C VAL A 38 -1.66 1.81 -13.13
N TYR A 39 -1.39 0.52 -13.26
CA TYR A 39 -2.12 -0.54 -12.59
C TYR A 39 -1.80 -0.63 -11.09
N LEU A 40 -0.53 -0.50 -10.73
CA LEU A 40 -0.08 -0.59 -9.35
C LEU A 40 1.10 0.37 -9.10
N VAL A 41 1.02 1.15 -8.03
CA VAL A 41 2.09 2.01 -7.53
C VAL A 41 2.46 1.59 -6.11
N THR A 42 3.69 1.08 -5.94
CA THR A 42 4.26 0.68 -4.64
C THR A 42 5.32 1.68 -4.18
N SER A 43 6.02 1.39 -3.08
CA SER A 43 7.14 2.21 -2.63
C SER A 43 8.38 2.15 -3.55
N THR A 44 8.51 1.10 -4.37
CA THR A 44 9.72 0.81 -5.16
C THR A 44 9.46 0.52 -6.64
N SER A 45 8.21 0.33 -7.04
CA SER A 45 7.82 0.01 -8.41
C SER A 45 6.52 0.67 -8.84
N ILE A 46 6.41 0.94 -10.15
CA ILE A 46 5.19 1.29 -10.85
C ILE A 46 4.95 0.23 -11.92
N ILE A 47 3.79 -0.39 -11.91
CA ILE A 47 3.37 -1.37 -12.89
C ILE A 47 2.43 -0.68 -13.89
N VAL A 48 2.81 -0.71 -15.16
CA VAL A 48 2.03 -0.17 -16.27
C VAL A 48 1.56 -1.33 -17.14
N ARG A 49 0.27 -1.37 -17.46
CA ARG A 49 -0.31 -2.36 -18.38
C ARG A 49 -0.92 -1.68 -19.60
N ASN A 50 -1.03 -2.43 -20.69
CA ASN A 50 -1.78 -1.99 -21.86
C ASN A 50 -3.07 -2.82 -21.97
N PRO A 51 -4.23 -2.30 -21.51
CA PRO A 51 -5.51 -2.99 -21.60
C PRO A 51 -6.14 -2.92 -23.00
N GLY A 52 -5.59 -2.11 -23.90
CA GLY A 52 -6.13 -1.87 -25.24
C GLY A 52 -5.72 -2.94 -26.26
N SER A 53 -6.18 -2.73 -27.50
CA SER A 53 -5.91 -3.61 -28.64
C SER A 53 -4.71 -3.16 -29.50
N GLU A 54 -4.13 -1.99 -29.24
CA GLU A 54 -3.04 -1.41 -30.01
C GLU A 54 -1.76 -1.27 -29.18
N ASN A 55 -0.61 -1.21 -29.85
CA ASN A 55 0.68 -1.00 -29.20
C ASN A 55 0.82 0.43 -28.65
N ILE A 56 1.45 0.58 -27.49
CA ILE A 56 1.84 1.88 -26.94
C ILE A 56 3.36 2.00 -27.01
N TYR A 57 3.84 3.05 -27.66
CA TYR A 57 5.26 3.34 -27.82
C TYR A 57 5.72 4.44 -26.88
N ASN A 58 7.00 4.44 -26.55
CA ASN A 58 7.70 5.53 -25.88
C ASN A 58 7.09 5.97 -24.54
N ILE A 59 6.63 5.04 -23.70
CA ILE A 59 5.98 5.38 -22.44
C ILE A 59 7.00 5.97 -21.49
N THR A 60 6.70 7.17 -21.02
CA THR A 60 7.44 7.90 -19.99
C THR A 60 6.51 8.18 -18.83
N CYS A 61 6.99 7.98 -17.61
CA CYS A 61 6.21 8.23 -16.41
C CYS A 61 6.81 9.37 -15.61
N PHE A 62 5.94 10.17 -15.00
CA PHE A 62 6.24 11.39 -14.29
C PHE A 62 5.62 11.32 -12.90
N THR A 63 6.27 11.92 -11.94
CA THR A 63 5.73 12.12 -10.59
C THR A 63 4.76 13.31 -10.57
N SER A 64 4.02 13.44 -9.48
CA SER A 64 3.06 14.53 -9.24
C SER A 64 3.62 15.94 -9.28
N ASP A 65 4.94 16.13 -9.37
CA ASP A 65 5.63 17.42 -9.55
C ASP A 65 6.09 17.64 -11.00
N GLY A 66 5.78 16.71 -11.92
CA GLY A 66 6.22 16.74 -13.31
C GLY A 66 7.66 16.28 -13.54
N THR A 67 8.34 15.77 -12.50
CA THR A 67 9.70 15.22 -12.64
C THR A 67 9.62 13.87 -13.37
N PRO A 68 10.38 13.67 -14.47
CA PRO A 68 10.44 12.37 -15.13
C PRO A 68 11.11 11.35 -14.22
N LEU A 69 10.55 10.13 -14.16
CA LEU A 69 11.16 9.05 -13.39
C LEU A 69 12.51 8.65 -14.02
N PRO A 70 13.60 8.66 -13.26
CA PRO A 70 14.94 8.48 -13.81
C PRO A 70 15.13 7.07 -14.37
N GLY A 71 15.61 6.99 -15.62
CA GLY A 71 16.32 5.83 -16.15
C GLY A 71 15.49 4.71 -16.79
N GLN A 72 14.15 4.79 -16.86
CA GLN A 72 13.36 3.73 -17.50
C GLN A 72 12.19 4.28 -18.33
N LYS A 73 12.39 4.24 -19.66
CA LYS A 73 11.36 4.44 -20.67
C LYS A 73 10.92 3.07 -21.17
N ILE A 74 9.61 2.83 -21.26
CA ILE A 74 9.10 1.60 -21.88
C ILE A 74 8.99 1.89 -23.38
N GLU A 75 9.93 1.39 -24.17
CA GLU A 75 9.97 1.65 -25.62
C GLU A 75 8.71 1.13 -26.33
N LEU A 76 8.19 -0.02 -25.89
CA LEU A 76 7.00 -0.65 -26.45
C LEU A 76 6.26 -1.44 -25.36
N LEU A 77 4.95 -1.21 -25.26
CA LEU A 77 4.02 -2.00 -24.45
C LEU A 77 2.91 -2.55 -25.37
N VAL A 78 3.00 -3.84 -25.69
CA VAL A 78 2.02 -4.53 -26.56
C VAL A 78 0.72 -4.83 -25.79
N PRO A 79 -0.42 -5.02 -26.49
CA PRO A 79 -1.69 -5.40 -25.89
C PRO A 79 -1.59 -6.57 -24.89
N GLY A 80 -2.20 -6.42 -23.72
CA GLY A 80 -2.25 -7.45 -22.67
C GLY A 80 -0.94 -7.61 -21.87
N ASN A 81 0.15 -6.98 -22.28
CA ASN A 81 1.40 -7.03 -21.52
C ASN A 81 1.42 -6.00 -20.39
N ILE A 82 2.28 -6.31 -19.42
CA ILE A 82 2.64 -5.41 -18.32
C ILE A 82 4.14 -5.12 -18.39
N SER A 83 4.53 -3.96 -17.87
CA SER A 83 5.93 -3.59 -17.65
C SER A 83 6.05 -2.92 -16.30
N ALA A 84 7.21 -3.06 -15.67
CA ALA A 84 7.52 -2.42 -14.41
C ALA A 84 8.54 -1.29 -14.63
N ILE A 85 8.35 -0.20 -13.90
CA ILE A 85 9.30 0.90 -13.77
C ILE A 85 9.75 0.92 -12.31
N THR A 86 11.05 0.76 -12.08
CA THR A 86 11.65 0.95 -10.76
C THR A 86 11.64 2.43 -10.43
N TRP A 87 11.15 2.77 -9.24
CA TRP A 87 11.17 4.14 -8.73
C TRP A 87 11.39 4.11 -7.22
N THR A 88 11.52 5.29 -6.60
CA THR A 88 11.52 5.41 -5.15
C THR A 88 10.41 6.38 -4.76
N LYS A 89 9.42 5.89 -4.00
CA LYS A 89 8.30 6.68 -3.50
C LYS A 89 8.81 7.74 -2.54
N GLY A 90 9.02 8.95 -3.06
CA GLY A 90 9.28 10.15 -2.29
C GLY A 90 7.99 10.75 -1.71
N GLY A 91 7.94 12.08 -1.55
CA GLY A 91 6.72 12.80 -1.15
C GLY A 91 5.64 12.92 -2.24
N ASN A 92 5.67 12.05 -3.25
CA ASN A 92 4.79 12.11 -4.42
C ASN A 92 3.40 11.56 -4.09
N THR A 93 2.38 12.18 -4.66
CA THR A 93 0.97 11.81 -4.46
C THR A 93 0.30 11.33 -5.74
N SER A 94 0.99 11.36 -6.88
CA SER A 94 0.50 10.77 -8.13
C SER A 94 1.65 10.39 -9.05
N VAL A 95 1.34 9.50 -9.99
CA VAL A 95 2.19 9.05 -11.09
C VAL A 95 1.36 9.13 -12.36
N VAL A 96 1.90 9.80 -13.37
CA VAL A 96 1.28 9.94 -14.70
C VAL A 96 2.19 9.30 -15.72
N CYS A 97 1.68 8.33 -16.47
CA CYS A 97 2.39 7.72 -17.58
C CYS A 97 1.79 8.19 -18.90
N SER A 98 2.64 8.58 -19.85
CA SER A 98 2.24 9.03 -21.18
C SER A 98 3.01 8.27 -22.26
N GLY A 99 2.34 7.88 -23.34
CA GLY A 99 2.94 7.23 -24.50
C GLY A 99 2.23 7.58 -25.81
N LEU A 100 2.57 6.87 -26.88
CA LEU A 100 2.00 7.06 -28.22
C LEU A 100 1.31 5.79 -28.71
N CYS A 101 0.02 5.86 -29.00
CA CYS A 101 -0.71 4.84 -29.75
C CYS A 101 -0.95 5.38 -31.16
N ARG A 102 -0.37 4.78 -32.20
CA ARG A 102 -0.48 5.26 -33.60
C ARG A 102 -0.25 6.77 -33.77
N ASN A 103 0.75 7.32 -33.09
CA ASN A 103 1.09 8.76 -33.02
C ASN A 103 0.07 9.65 -32.27
N ILE A 104 -0.93 9.07 -31.61
CA ILE A 104 -1.86 9.76 -30.71
C ILE A 104 -1.32 9.65 -29.28
N GLY A 105 -1.22 10.79 -28.60
CA GLY A 105 -0.84 10.84 -27.19
C GLY A 105 -1.90 10.14 -26.32
N VAL A 106 -1.46 9.16 -25.54
CA VAL A 106 -2.31 8.43 -24.58
C VAL A 106 -1.72 8.55 -23.19
N THR A 107 -2.57 8.69 -22.18
CA THR A 107 -2.13 8.91 -20.80
C THR A 107 -2.92 8.04 -19.83
N GLY A 108 -2.26 7.65 -18.74
CA GLY A 108 -2.87 7.04 -17.58
C GLY A 108 -2.28 7.65 -16.32
N GLU A 109 -3.11 7.80 -15.30
CA GLU A 109 -2.74 8.41 -14.02
C GLU A 109 -3.15 7.45 -12.90
N CYS A 110 -2.29 7.35 -11.89
CA CYS A 110 -2.67 6.84 -10.59
C CYS A 110 -2.36 7.88 -9.52
N ARG A 111 -3.38 8.27 -8.77
CA ARG A 111 -3.27 9.18 -7.61
C ARG A 111 -3.26 8.40 -6.31
N SER A 112 -2.73 9.03 -5.27
CA SER A 112 -2.58 8.39 -3.98
C SER A 112 -3.90 7.89 -3.45
N ASP A 113 -4.98 8.64 -3.56
CA ASP A 113 -6.33 8.26 -3.16
C ASP A 113 -7.02 7.18 -4.02
N GLN A 114 -6.39 6.72 -5.11
CA GLN A 114 -6.96 5.71 -6.01
C GLN A 114 -6.50 4.28 -5.66
N SER A 115 -7.28 3.28 -6.06
CA SER A 115 -7.01 1.86 -5.75
C SER A 115 -5.75 1.29 -6.40
N CYS A 116 -5.28 1.89 -7.50
CA CYS A 116 -4.01 1.55 -8.13
C CYS A 116 -2.81 1.97 -7.26
N TRP A 117 -3.02 2.84 -6.27
CA TRP A 117 -1.98 3.26 -5.36
C TRP A 117 -2.05 2.39 -4.12
N SER A 118 -1.01 1.58 -3.87
CA SER A 118 -1.01 0.78 -2.66
C SER A 118 -0.78 1.71 -1.46
N HIS A 119 -1.88 2.12 -0.84
CA HIS A 119 -1.86 2.63 0.52
C HIS A 119 -1.54 1.48 1.47
N ASP A 120 -0.68 1.73 2.44
CA ASP A 120 -0.46 0.83 3.58
C ASP A 120 -1.68 0.86 4.53
N GLN A 121 -2.90 0.67 4.00
CA GLN A 121 -4.15 0.73 4.76
C GLN A 121 -4.81 -0.66 4.92
N PRO A 122 -5.31 -0.99 6.13
CA PRO A 122 -5.78 -2.33 6.47
C PRO A 122 -7.29 -2.46 6.22
N THR A 123 -7.69 -3.03 5.08
CA THR A 123 -9.04 -3.55 4.88
C THR A 123 -8.95 -4.86 4.13
N ILE A 124 -9.37 -5.95 4.80
CA ILE A 124 -9.58 -7.32 4.31
C ILE A 124 -8.90 -7.57 2.96
N LYS A 125 -7.57 -7.64 3.02
CA LYS A 125 -6.74 -7.73 1.83
C LYS A 125 -6.88 -9.16 1.34
N PRO A 126 -7.35 -9.41 0.09
CA PRO A 126 -6.90 -10.61 -0.57
C PRO A 126 -5.38 -10.54 -0.53
N ASN A 127 -4.80 -11.47 0.20
CA ASN A 127 -3.38 -11.49 0.46
C ASN A 127 -2.94 -12.87 0.01
N PHE A 128 -1.82 -12.93 -0.66
CA PHE A 128 -1.13 -14.18 -0.79
C PHE A 128 0.34 -13.89 -0.56
N GLU A 129 1.08 -14.89 -0.15
CA GLU A 129 2.52 -14.78 0.06
C GLU A 129 3.24 -15.88 -0.72
N ILE A 130 4.46 -15.57 -1.13
CA ILE A 130 5.40 -16.57 -1.64
C ILE A 130 5.98 -17.28 -0.42
N TRP A 131 5.33 -18.36 0.00
CA TRP A 131 5.77 -19.15 1.16
C TRP A 131 7.15 -19.78 0.94
N SER A 132 7.38 -20.30 -0.27
CA SER A 132 8.70 -20.78 -0.66
C SER A 132 8.89 -20.69 -2.17
N CYS A 133 10.10 -20.30 -2.59
CA CYS A 133 10.54 -20.50 -3.96
C CYS A 133 11.91 -21.17 -3.96
N ASN A 134 12.00 -22.33 -4.61
CA ASN A 134 13.25 -23.07 -4.78
C ASN A 134 13.53 -23.32 -6.26
N TYR A 135 14.74 -22.97 -6.70
CA TYR A 135 15.23 -23.24 -8.04
C TYR A 135 16.28 -24.34 -8.01
N ASP A 136 15.98 -25.42 -8.74
CA ASP A 136 16.89 -26.55 -8.94
C ASP A 136 17.61 -26.38 -10.28
N PHE A 137 18.91 -26.08 -10.19
CA PHE A 137 19.78 -25.93 -11.36
C PHE A 137 19.88 -27.22 -12.19
N SER A 138 19.80 -28.40 -11.55
CA SER A 138 19.98 -29.68 -12.24
C SER A 138 18.81 -30.05 -13.13
N THR A 139 17.60 -29.66 -12.72
CA THR A 139 16.36 -29.95 -13.47
C THR A 139 15.79 -28.74 -14.20
N MET A 140 16.38 -27.55 -14.02
CA MET A 140 15.88 -26.26 -14.53
C MET A 140 14.42 -26.03 -14.13
N LYS A 141 14.09 -26.34 -12.87
CA LYS A 141 12.73 -26.23 -12.32
C LYS A 141 12.66 -25.23 -11.19
N ILE A 142 11.59 -24.45 -11.18
CA ILE A 142 11.15 -23.71 -10.00
C ILE A 142 10.03 -24.50 -9.32
N THR A 143 10.21 -24.77 -8.03
CA THR A 143 9.13 -25.20 -7.14
C THR A 143 8.71 -24.01 -6.30
N LEU A 144 7.46 -23.60 -6.47
CA LEU A 144 6.89 -22.39 -5.89
C LEU A 144 5.68 -22.76 -5.05
N THR A 145 5.71 -22.47 -3.74
CA THR A 145 4.55 -22.66 -2.87
C THR A 145 3.97 -21.30 -2.53
N LEU A 146 2.68 -21.15 -2.82
CA LEU A 146 1.92 -19.95 -2.48
C LEU A 146 0.96 -20.27 -1.35
N HIS A 147 0.75 -19.29 -0.50
CA HIS A 147 -0.27 -19.34 0.53
C HIS A 147 -1.23 -18.17 0.33
N ASN A 148 -2.51 -18.45 0.10
CA ASN A 148 -3.53 -17.42 0.04
C ASN A 148 -4.04 -17.13 1.45
N ASN A 149 -3.37 -16.21 2.15
CA ASN A 149 -3.80 -15.72 3.45
C ASN A 149 -4.98 -14.73 3.37
N GLY A 150 -5.54 -14.50 2.17
CA GLY A 150 -6.76 -13.76 1.93
C GLY A 150 -8.04 -14.56 2.14
N ASN A 151 -9.17 -13.88 1.99
CA ASN A 151 -10.52 -14.43 2.20
C ASN A 151 -11.28 -14.77 0.90
N ILE A 152 -10.62 -14.64 -0.26
CA ILE A 152 -11.19 -14.91 -1.59
C ILE A 152 -10.26 -15.80 -2.40
N ASP A 153 -10.83 -16.58 -3.32
CA ASP A 153 -10.05 -17.43 -4.22
C ASP A 153 -9.40 -16.60 -5.33
N LEU A 154 -8.14 -16.91 -5.67
CA LEU A 154 -7.37 -16.23 -6.70
C LEU A 154 -7.24 -17.14 -7.92
N SER A 155 -7.85 -16.76 -9.04
CA SER A 155 -7.89 -17.58 -10.28
C SER A 155 -7.08 -16.99 -11.44
N ASP A 156 -6.53 -15.80 -11.21
CA ASP A 156 -5.98 -14.88 -12.19
C ASP A 156 -4.52 -14.53 -11.87
N LEU A 157 -3.80 -15.48 -11.26
CA LEU A 157 -2.38 -15.34 -10.95
C LEU A 157 -1.54 -15.46 -12.22
N ILE A 158 -0.59 -14.55 -12.40
CA ILE A 158 0.48 -14.63 -13.40
C ILE A 158 1.83 -14.67 -12.68
N PHE A 159 2.70 -15.57 -13.13
CA PHE A 159 4.09 -15.70 -12.69
C PHE A 159 5.00 -14.96 -13.66
N TYR A 160 5.86 -14.08 -13.19
CA TYR A 160 6.82 -13.33 -13.99
C TYR A 160 8.24 -13.67 -13.54
N LEU A 161 9.09 -14.00 -14.51
CA LEU A 161 10.54 -14.09 -14.33
C LEU A 161 11.16 -12.74 -14.67
N ILE A 162 11.97 -12.17 -13.76
CA ILE A 162 12.73 -10.95 -14.01
C ILE A 162 14.19 -11.31 -14.16
N PHE A 163 14.75 -11.04 -15.34
CA PHE A 163 16.13 -11.35 -15.68
C PHE A 163 17.10 -10.26 -15.23
N THR A 164 18.39 -10.59 -15.12
CA THR A 164 19.44 -9.64 -14.74
C THR A 164 19.59 -8.46 -15.72
N ASN A 165 19.14 -8.62 -16.96
CA ASN A 165 19.05 -7.58 -17.98
C ASN A 165 17.70 -6.81 -17.96
N ASN A 166 16.89 -6.99 -16.91
CA ASN A 166 15.55 -6.42 -16.73
C ASN A 166 14.50 -6.87 -17.75
N THR A 167 14.73 -7.92 -18.55
CA THR A 167 13.63 -8.52 -19.33
C THR A 167 12.66 -9.24 -18.42
N ILE A 168 11.38 -9.26 -18.80
CA ILE A 168 10.29 -9.89 -18.03
C ILE A 168 9.65 -10.95 -18.92
N THR A 169 9.54 -12.18 -18.42
CA THR A 169 8.83 -13.27 -19.12
C THR A 169 7.63 -13.73 -18.30
N PRO A 170 6.39 -13.62 -18.82
CA PRO A 170 5.20 -14.13 -18.16
C PRO A 170 5.05 -15.64 -18.33
N ILE A 171 4.53 -16.29 -17.30
CA ILE A 171 4.18 -17.70 -17.24
C ILE A 171 2.82 -17.78 -16.54
N ASN A 172 1.83 -18.38 -17.19
CA ASN A 172 0.50 -18.48 -16.63
C ASN A 172 0.44 -19.58 -15.55
N PHE A 173 -0.29 -19.31 -14.46
CA PHE A 173 -0.68 -20.35 -13.53
C PHE A 173 -1.78 -21.21 -14.13
N ASN A 174 -1.67 -22.53 -13.99
CA ASN A 174 -2.78 -23.43 -14.23
C ASN A 174 -3.48 -23.73 -12.90
N GLY A 175 -4.58 -23.03 -12.65
CA GLY A 175 -5.49 -23.32 -11.54
C GLY A 175 -5.79 -22.13 -10.64
N THR A 176 -6.65 -22.39 -9.66
CA THR A 176 -7.07 -21.42 -8.64
C THR A 176 -6.31 -21.68 -7.34
N LEU A 177 -5.88 -20.62 -6.66
CA LEU A 177 -5.35 -20.64 -5.30
C LEU A 177 -6.49 -20.34 -4.32
N ILE A 178 -7.00 -21.37 -3.66
CA ILE A 178 -8.19 -21.27 -2.80
C ILE A 178 -7.83 -20.52 -1.52
N LYS A 179 -8.78 -19.76 -0.95
CA LYS A 179 -8.60 -19.05 0.32
C LYS A 179 -8.10 -19.98 1.44
N GLY A 180 -7.07 -19.54 2.17
CA GLY A 180 -6.40 -20.27 3.24
C GLY A 180 -5.56 -21.47 2.81
N GLU A 181 -5.42 -21.74 1.50
CA GLU A 181 -4.70 -22.91 1.00
C GLU A 181 -3.22 -22.61 0.76
N TYR A 182 -2.37 -23.59 1.07
CA TYR A 182 -1.01 -23.70 0.55
C TYR A 182 -1.02 -24.56 -0.72
N LYS A 183 -0.55 -24.00 -1.84
CA LYS A 183 -0.49 -24.72 -3.10
C LYS A 183 0.87 -24.60 -3.75
N SER A 184 1.44 -25.76 -4.11
CA SER A 184 2.72 -25.85 -4.78
C SER A 184 2.54 -25.98 -6.30
N TYR A 185 3.34 -25.19 -7.02
CA TYR A 185 3.41 -25.15 -8.47
C TYR A 185 4.83 -25.51 -8.90
N VAL A 186 4.95 -26.29 -9.97
CA VAL A 186 6.24 -26.67 -10.54
C VAL A 186 6.32 -26.15 -11.96
N PHE A 187 7.25 -25.22 -12.18
CA PHE A 187 7.53 -24.64 -13.49
C PHE A 187 8.81 -25.27 -14.04
N SER A 188 8.73 -25.86 -15.22
CA SER A 188 9.87 -26.50 -15.88
C SER A 188 10.45 -25.61 -16.98
N ASN A 189 11.68 -25.91 -17.40
CA ASN A 189 12.41 -25.16 -18.45
C ASN A 189 12.62 -23.69 -18.08
N VAL A 190 12.83 -23.39 -16.80
CA VAL A 190 13.12 -22.03 -16.34
C VAL A 190 14.61 -21.75 -16.56
N PRO A 191 15.00 -20.71 -17.32
CA PRO A 191 16.41 -20.36 -17.52
C PRO A 191 17.09 -19.99 -16.20
N SER A 192 18.40 -20.18 -16.08
CA SER A 192 19.11 -19.91 -14.82
C SER A 192 19.38 -18.43 -14.51
N GLU A 193 19.35 -17.56 -15.53
CA GLU A 193 19.73 -16.14 -15.43
C GLU A 193 18.66 -15.19 -14.84
N PHE A 194 17.54 -15.70 -14.32
CA PHE A 194 16.55 -14.83 -13.65
C PHE A 194 17.07 -14.31 -12.31
N SER A 195 16.88 -13.03 -12.00
CA SER A 195 17.28 -12.42 -10.72
C SER A 195 16.25 -12.68 -9.61
N LYS A 196 14.97 -12.49 -9.91
CA LYS A 196 13.85 -12.64 -8.98
C LYS A 196 12.59 -13.04 -9.73
N ILE A 197 11.58 -13.42 -8.96
CA ILE A 197 10.24 -13.69 -9.46
C ILE A 197 9.26 -12.66 -8.94
N ILE A 198 8.21 -12.41 -9.73
CA ILE A 198 7.04 -11.65 -9.31
C ILE A 198 5.81 -12.50 -9.59
N ILE A 199 4.87 -12.52 -8.68
CA ILE A 199 3.54 -13.12 -8.90
C ILE A 199 2.53 -12.03 -8.76
N THR A 200 1.59 -11.95 -9.69
CA THR A 200 0.58 -10.90 -9.68
C THR A 200 -0.81 -11.48 -9.88
N SER A 201 -1.79 -11.05 -9.09
CA SER A 201 -3.21 -11.21 -9.40
C SER A 201 -3.69 -10.00 -10.22
N ILE A 202 -4.16 -10.26 -11.44
CA ILE A 202 -4.61 -9.23 -12.41
C ILE A 202 -5.93 -8.57 -12.00
N LYS A 203 -6.79 -9.30 -11.31
CA LYS A 203 -8.11 -8.85 -10.88
C LYS A 203 -8.00 -7.96 -9.65
N TYR A 204 -7.05 -8.23 -8.76
CA TYR A 204 -6.99 -7.60 -7.43
C TYR A 204 -5.78 -6.68 -7.21
N GLY A 205 -4.91 -6.47 -8.20
CA GLY A 205 -3.78 -5.54 -8.02
C GLY A 205 -2.67 -6.07 -7.11
N LEU A 206 -2.68 -7.35 -6.75
CA LEU A 206 -1.77 -7.89 -5.75
C LEU A 206 -0.49 -8.36 -6.42
N SER A 207 0.65 -8.06 -5.82
CA SER A 207 1.94 -8.50 -6.34
C SER A 207 2.88 -8.87 -5.20
N GLU A 208 3.49 -10.04 -5.31
CA GLU A 208 4.53 -10.50 -4.38
C GLU A 208 5.81 -10.80 -5.13
N GLU A 209 6.94 -10.44 -4.53
CA GLU A 209 8.26 -10.68 -5.10
C GLU A 209 9.12 -11.57 -4.19
N SER A 210 9.92 -12.43 -4.80
CA SER A 210 10.88 -13.23 -4.04
C SER A 210 12.11 -13.54 -4.89
N ALA A 211 13.27 -13.58 -4.24
CA ALA A 211 14.41 -14.32 -4.76
C ALA A 211 14.17 -15.81 -4.47
N CYS A 212 14.37 -16.68 -5.46
CA CYS A 212 14.27 -18.12 -5.23
C CYS A 212 15.56 -18.62 -4.59
N THR A 213 15.45 -19.45 -3.55
CA THR A 213 16.59 -20.18 -3.02
C THR A 213 17.16 -21.03 -4.15
N ARG A 214 18.46 -20.89 -4.38
CA ARG A 214 19.14 -21.60 -5.44
C ARG A 214 19.86 -22.78 -4.83
N ASN A 215 19.36 -23.99 -5.08
CA ASN A 215 20.06 -25.20 -4.69
C ASN A 215 21.27 -25.39 -5.61
N THR A 216 22.40 -24.80 -5.24
CA THR A 216 23.67 -25.05 -5.93
C THR A 216 24.09 -26.49 -5.71
N LEU A 217 24.69 -27.10 -6.73
CA LEU A 217 25.53 -28.28 -6.53
C LEU A 217 26.66 -27.88 -5.55
N THR A 218 26.52 -28.34 -4.30
CA THR A 218 27.54 -28.44 -3.24
C THR A 218 28.84 -27.65 -3.46
N THR A 219 28.91 -26.45 -2.88
CA THR A 219 30.18 -25.87 -2.40
C THR A 219 29.92 -25.01 -1.14
N VAL A 220 30.35 -25.59 0.00
CA VAL A 220 30.72 -24.99 1.30
C VAL A 220 30.13 -23.61 1.66
N MET A 221 29.10 -23.61 2.53
CA MET A 221 28.62 -22.42 3.25
C MET A 221 29.63 -21.93 4.29
N PRO A 222 29.75 -20.61 4.52
CA PRO A 222 30.35 -20.05 5.73
C PRO A 222 29.49 -20.38 6.97
N SER A 223 30.17 -20.94 7.97
CA SER A 223 29.75 -21.42 9.31
C SER A 223 28.28 -21.32 9.74
N ALA A 224 27.51 -22.38 9.46
CA ALA A 224 26.31 -22.77 10.21
C ALA A 224 26.58 -22.97 11.73
N THR A 225 27.84 -23.12 12.13
CA THR A 225 28.27 -23.46 13.49
C THR A 225 27.98 -22.38 14.54
N GLU A 226 28.11 -21.09 14.21
CA GLU A 226 27.86 -20.00 15.18
C GLU A 226 26.37 -19.82 15.48
N ASN A 227 25.53 -19.83 14.44
CA ASN A 227 24.08 -19.73 14.61
C ASN A 227 23.50 -20.98 15.27
N MET A 228 24.01 -22.18 14.95
CA MET A 228 23.58 -23.41 15.62
C MET A 228 23.90 -23.38 17.12
N THR A 229 25.06 -22.83 17.50
CA THR A 229 25.45 -22.70 18.91
C THR A 229 24.58 -21.70 19.66
N ALA A 230 24.23 -20.57 19.04
CA ALA A 230 23.38 -19.54 19.65
C ALA A 230 21.92 -20.01 19.87
N CYS A 231 21.44 -20.97 19.08
CA CYS A 231 20.08 -21.50 19.16
C CYS A 231 19.97 -22.82 19.93
N VAL A 232 21.06 -23.32 20.53
CA VAL A 232 21.01 -24.52 21.40
C VAL A 232 20.02 -24.28 22.53
N GLY A 233 19.07 -25.21 22.69
CA GLY A 233 18.01 -25.13 23.71
C GLY A 233 16.87 -24.17 23.38
N THR A 234 16.91 -23.45 22.25
CA THR A 234 15.84 -22.54 21.81
C THR A 234 14.92 -23.27 20.85
N TYR A 235 13.75 -23.68 21.31
CA TYR A 235 12.71 -24.33 20.50
C TYR A 235 11.34 -24.09 21.14
N PRO A 236 10.24 -24.08 20.38
CA PRO A 236 8.90 -23.97 20.95
C PRO A 236 8.63 -25.25 21.76
N ASN A 237 8.64 -25.14 23.08
CA ASN A 237 8.42 -26.26 23.99
C ASN A 237 6.94 -26.31 24.39
N ILE A 238 6.23 -27.33 23.92
CA ILE A 238 4.82 -27.55 24.27
C ILE A 238 4.78 -28.25 25.62
N ILE A 239 4.47 -27.49 26.67
CA ILE A 239 4.47 -28.01 28.05
C ILE A 239 3.12 -28.56 28.47
N TYR A 240 2.05 -28.19 27.76
CA TYR A 240 0.70 -28.59 28.13
C TYR A 240 -0.24 -28.57 26.93
N VAL A 241 -0.98 -29.66 26.74
CA VAL A 241 -2.07 -29.81 25.78
C VAL A 241 -3.25 -30.44 26.53
N SER A 242 -4.36 -29.72 26.62
CA SER A 242 -5.64 -30.21 27.17
C SER A 242 -6.74 -30.22 26.11
N SER A 243 -7.99 -30.47 26.49
CA SER A 243 -9.11 -30.42 25.54
C SER A 243 -9.31 -29.04 24.93
N ASN A 244 -8.95 -27.99 25.67
CA ASN A 244 -9.31 -26.62 25.32
C ASN A 244 -8.12 -25.66 25.26
N THR A 245 -6.94 -26.06 25.75
CA THR A 245 -5.80 -25.14 25.85
C THR A 245 -4.49 -25.82 25.47
N ILE A 246 -3.63 -25.10 24.77
CA ILE A 246 -2.22 -25.45 24.56
C ILE A 246 -1.35 -24.34 25.17
N LEU A 247 -0.33 -24.74 25.93
CA LEU A 247 0.68 -23.84 26.49
C LEU A 247 2.04 -24.13 25.85
N ILE A 248 2.69 -23.06 25.41
CA ILE A 248 3.98 -23.10 24.74
C ILE A 248 4.93 -22.15 25.46
N THR A 249 6.16 -22.59 25.66
CA THR A 249 7.22 -21.80 26.26
C THR A 249 8.47 -21.84 25.40
N ASN A 250 9.30 -20.82 25.53
CA ASN A 250 10.65 -20.80 24.99
C ASN A 250 11.67 -21.02 26.13
N PRO A 251 12.25 -22.22 26.27
CA PRO A 251 13.25 -22.50 27.29
C PRO A 251 14.66 -22.00 26.91
N GLY A 252 14.83 -21.49 25.68
CA GLY A 252 16.10 -21.04 25.16
C GLY A 252 16.53 -19.66 25.66
N SER A 253 17.74 -19.25 25.28
CA SER A 253 18.30 -17.93 25.61
C SER A 253 18.04 -16.88 24.52
N LYS A 254 17.42 -17.27 23.40
CA LYS A 254 17.10 -16.39 22.27
C LYS A 254 15.60 -16.35 22.00
N PRO A 255 15.06 -15.23 21.48
CA PRO A 255 13.66 -15.18 21.06
C PRO A 255 13.37 -16.20 19.96
N LEU A 256 12.20 -16.81 20.04
CA LEU A 256 11.59 -17.50 18.91
C LEU A 256 10.75 -16.50 18.15
N ILE A 257 10.85 -16.53 16.83
CA ILE A 257 10.05 -15.70 15.93
C ILE A 257 9.24 -16.61 15.00
N ASP A 258 8.13 -16.09 14.46
CA ASP A 258 7.35 -16.75 13.41
C ASP A 258 6.87 -18.16 13.81
N ILE A 259 6.31 -18.27 15.02
CA ILE A 259 5.90 -19.57 15.59
C ILE A 259 4.50 -19.90 15.12
N THR A 260 4.35 -20.98 14.37
CA THR A 260 3.04 -21.48 13.94
C THR A 260 2.85 -22.89 14.46
N CYS A 261 1.70 -23.13 15.09
CA CYS A 261 1.32 -24.43 15.61
C CYS A 261 0.24 -25.08 14.75
N TYR A 262 0.38 -26.38 14.56
CA TYR A 262 -0.46 -27.20 13.69
C TYR A 262 -0.86 -28.48 14.41
N THR A 263 -1.99 -29.06 14.04
CA THR A 263 -2.36 -30.42 14.43
C THR A 263 -1.75 -31.46 13.49
N SER A 264 -1.83 -32.73 13.87
CA SER A 264 -1.35 -33.88 13.08
C SER A 264 -1.91 -33.96 11.66
N ASP A 265 -3.10 -33.42 11.42
CA ASP A 265 -3.76 -33.35 10.11
C ASP A 265 -3.35 -32.13 9.27
N GLY A 266 -2.46 -31.27 9.79
CA GLY A 266 -1.98 -30.06 9.14
C GLY A 266 -2.82 -28.81 9.41
N THR A 267 -3.91 -28.91 10.19
CA THR A 267 -4.73 -27.74 10.51
C THR A 267 -3.95 -26.74 11.36
N THR A 268 -3.87 -25.48 10.91
CA THR A 268 -3.22 -24.40 11.66
C THR A 268 -4.06 -24.02 12.88
N LEU A 269 -3.44 -24.01 14.06
CA LEU A 269 -4.08 -23.64 15.33
C LEU A 269 -3.94 -22.15 15.62
N LYS A 270 -2.70 -21.65 15.66
CA LYS A 270 -2.39 -20.24 15.94
C LYS A 270 -0.98 -19.89 15.48
N HIS A 271 -0.81 -18.62 15.15
CA HIS A 271 0.48 -17.99 14.87
C HIS A 271 0.87 -17.01 15.99
N PHE A 272 2.15 -16.98 16.33
CA PHE A 272 2.74 -16.01 17.27
C PHE A 272 3.94 -15.35 16.58
N GLU A 273 3.97 -14.02 16.58
CA GLU A 273 5.07 -13.27 15.98
C GLU A 273 6.37 -13.52 16.73
N ASN A 274 6.34 -13.44 18.06
CA ASN A 274 7.50 -13.60 18.93
C ASN A 274 7.14 -14.36 20.23
N LEU A 275 8.09 -15.13 20.75
CA LEU A 275 8.06 -15.71 22.10
C LEU A 275 9.44 -15.56 22.74
N TYR A 276 9.56 -14.67 23.72
CA TYR A 276 10.82 -14.39 24.38
C TYR A 276 11.21 -15.49 25.37
N PRO A 277 12.52 -15.64 25.69
CA PRO A 277 12.99 -16.56 26.73
C PRO A 277 12.17 -16.48 28.03
N GLY A 278 11.67 -17.63 28.49
CA GLY A 278 10.89 -17.72 29.73
C GLY A 278 9.42 -17.29 29.63
N GLU A 279 8.98 -16.74 28.49
CA GLU A 279 7.56 -16.44 28.30
C GLU A 279 6.74 -17.71 28.10
N ILE A 280 5.48 -17.63 28.53
CA ILE A 280 4.46 -18.65 28.30
C ILE A 280 3.36 -18.00 27.49
N SER A 281 3.07 -18.58 26.34
CA SER A 281 1.92 -18.21 25.53
C SER A 281 0.87 -19.30 25.58
N SER A 282 -0.40 -18.89 25.54
CA SER A 282 -1.54 -19.79 25.55
C SER A 282 -2.39 -19.62 24.31
N MET A 283 -3.02 -20.71 23.91
CA MET A 283 -4.04 -20.69 22.87
C MET A 283 -5.20 -21.60 23.23
N ASN A 284 -6.41 -21.11 22.94
CA ASN A 284 -7.61 -21.92 22.99
C ASN A 284 -7.65 -22.79 21.73
N TRP A 285 -7.95 -24.06 21.91
CA TRP A 285 -8.21 -24.98 20.80
C TRP A 285 -9.35 -25.92 21.20
N THR A 286 -9.75 -26.83 20.31
CA THR A 286 -10.68 -27.90 20.68
C THR A 286 -10.09 -29.20 20.21
N MET A 287 -9.79 -30.09 21.16
CA MET A 287 -9.19 -31.39 20.89
C MET A 287 -10.18 -32.26 20.12
N GLY A 288 -10.01 -32.31 18.79
CA GLY A 288 -10.73 -33.23 17.89
C GLY A 288 -10.13 -34.64 17.92
N ALA A 289 -10.22 -35.38 16.81
CA ALA A 289 -9.56 -36.69 16.65
C ALA A 289 -8.02 -36.61 16.54
N ASN A 290 -7.44 -35.44 16.79
CA ASN A 290 -6.03 -35.16 16.60
C ASN A 290 -5.18 -35.84 17.67
N THR A 291 -4.07 -36.44 17.21
CA THR A 291 -3.16 -37.22 18.06
C THR A 291 -1.83 -36.52 18.28
N SER A 292 -1.58 -35.36 17.66
CA SER A 292 -0.44 -34.52 17.99
C SER A 292 -0.65 -33.03 17.67
N VAL A 293 0.18 -32.21 18.30
CA VAL A 293 0.34 -30.78 18.05
C VAL A 293 1.82 -30.52 17.80
N VAL A 294 2.14 -29.84 16.71
CA VAL A 294 3.50 -29.47 16.30
C VAL A 294 3.57 -27.96 16.21
N CYS A 295 4.48 -27.33 16.93
CA CYS A 295 4.80 -25.92 16.78
C CYS A 295 6.15 -25.77 16.08
N ARG A 296 6.19 -24.95 15.04
CA ARG A 296 7.41 -24.63 14.28
C ARG A 296 7.67 -23.13 14.36
N GLY A 297 8.91 -22.73 14.55
CA GLY A 297 9.31 -21.33 14.51
C GLY A 297 10.75 -21.19 14.04
N LYS A 298 11.29 -19.99 14.17
CA LYS A 298 12.68 -19.68 13.85
C LYS A 298 13.38 -19.15 15.10
N CYS A 299 14.58 -19.65 15.36
CA CYS A 299 15.55 -18.99 16.21
C CYS A 299 16.60 -18.37 15.29
N LEU A 300 16.70 -17.04 15.24
CA LEU A 300 17.46 -16.31 14.22
C LEU A 300 17.00 -16.72 12.81
N LEU A 301 17.79 -17.55 12.11
CA LEU A 301 17.49 -18.10 10.77
C LEU A 301 17.34 -19.63 10.77
N ILE A 302 17.39 -20.27 11.93
CA ILE A 302 17.34 -21.72 12.06
C ILE A 302 15.90 -22.13 12.39
N GLY A 303 15.34 -23.00 11.55
CA GLY A 303 14.05 -23.62 11.82
C GLY A 303 14.13 -24.53 13.04
N VAL A 304 13.21 -24.32 13.98
CA VAL A 304 13.10 -25.10 15.23
C VAL A 304 11.68 -25.59 15.39
N SER A 305 11.50 -26.74 16.03
CA SER A 305 10.18 -27.33 16.22
C SER A 305 10.08 -28.06 17.55
N GLY A 306 8.89 -28.02 18.13
CA GLY A 306 8.50 -28.90 19.22
C GLY A 306 7.19 -29.59 18.88
N GLU A 307 7.04 -30.80 19.38
CA GLU A 307 5.86 -31.63 19.16
C GLU A 307 5.41 -32.21 20.49
N CYS A 308 4.10 -32.27 20.68
CA CYS A 308 3.46 -33.03 21.74
C CYS A 308 2.45 -34.00 21.12
N LYS A 309 2.60 -35.29 21.39
CA LYS A 309 1.72 -36.37 20.92
C LYS A 309 0.83 -36.89 22.04
N SER A 310 -0.35 -37.39 21.66
CA SER A 310 -1.24 -38.14 22.53
C SER A 310 -0.49 -39.29 23.20
N GLY A 311 -0.46 -39.29 24.52
CA GLY A 311 0.29 -40.25 25.35
C GLY A 311 1.64 -39.77 25.86
N GLN A 312 2.11 -38.58 25.45
CA GLN A 312 3.26 -37.92 26.08
C GLN A 312 2.84 -37.14 27.33
N SER A 313 3.77 -36.84 28.24
CA SER A 313 3.49 -36.12 29.50
C SER A 313 2.95 -34.70 29.29
N CYS A 314 3.28 -34.07 28.18
CA CYS A 314 2.73 -32.78 27.76
C CYS A 314 1.26 -32.90 27.30
N TRP A 315 0.74 -34.10 27.06
CA TRP A 315 -0.61 -34.36 26.56
C TRP A 315 -1.50 -34.94 27.66
N GLN A 316 -2.38 -34.11 28.24
CA GLN A 316 -3.30 -34.57 29.26
C GLN A 316 -4.59 -35.07 28.61
N SER A 317 -4.68 -36.40 28.46
CA SER A 317 -5.94 -37.07 28.17
C SER A 317 -6.80 -37.10 29.42
N VAL A 318 -8.06 -36.68 29.27
CA VAL A 318 -9.16 -36.71 30.26
C VAL A 318 -9.37 -35.39 31.04
N PRO A 319 -10.60 -34.84 30.99
CA PRO A 319 -10.98 -33.69 31.78
C PRO A 319 -11.15 -34.12 33.24
N THR A 320 -10.14 -33.89 34.07
CA THR A 320 -10.47 -33.48 35.44
C THR A 320 -11.22 -32.17 35.26
N PRO A 321 -12.49 -32.05 35.71
CA PRO A 321 -13.20 -30.78 35.59
C PRO A 321 -12.30 -29.76 36.26
N LEU A 322 -11.75 -28.83 35.47
CA LEU A 322 -11.10 -27.67 36.05
C LEU A 322 -12.13 -27.09 37.01
N PRO A 323 -11.78 -26.85 38.29
CA PRO A 323 -12.70 -26.19 39.20
C PRO A 323 -13.17 -24.93 38.47
N THR A 324 -14.47 -24.86 38.21
CA THR A 324 -15.11 -23.69 37.60
C THR A 324 -14.52 -22.47 38.29
N LEU A 325 -13.86 -21.61 37.51
CA LEU A 325 -13.13 -20.46 38.02
C LEU A 325 -14.03 -19.74 39.03
N PRO A 326 -13.64 -19.70 40.32
CA PRO A 326 -14.46 -19.03 41.30
C PRO A 326 -14.38 -17.51 41.11
N ILE A 327 -13.62 -16.97 40.14
CA ILE A 327 -13.51 -15.52 39.89
C ILE A 327 -13.73 -15.16 38.42
N GLU A 328 -14.45 -14.08 38.17
CA GLU A 328 -14.65 -13.42 36.88
C GLU A 328 -14.29 -11.94 37.04
N LEU A 329 -13.46 -11.39 36.15
CA LEU A 329 -13.30 -9.95 36.04
C LEU A 329 -14.49 -9.39 35.25
N LEU A 330 -15.25 -8.48 35.85
CA LEU A 330 -16.37 -7.80 35.20
C LEU A 330 -15.91 -6.53 34.48
N GLU A 331 -15.04 -5.75 35.13
CA GLU A 331 -14.64 -4.44 34.62
C GLU A 331 -13.31 -4.00 35.22
N ALA A 332 -12.54 -3.22 34.47
CA ALA A 332 -11.41 -2.47 34.98
C ALA A 332 -11.48 -1.03 34.42
N TYR A 333 -11.42 -0.03 35.28
CA TYR A 333 -11.48 1.37 34.86
C TYR A 333 -10.60 2.28 35.72
N CYS A 334 -10.19 3.40 35.14
CA CYS A 334 -9.41 4.41 35.83
C CYS A 334 -10.29 5.55 36.33
N SER A 335 -10.14 5.93 37.59
CA SER A 335 -10.78 7.12 38.14
C SER A 335 -9.91 8.37 37.95
N ASN A 336 -10.52 9.55 38.07
CA ASN A 336 -9.91 10.86 37.79
C ASN A 336 -8.58 11.15 38.52
N ASN A 337 -8.28 10.38 39.56
CA ASN A 337 -7.07 10.54 40.38
C ASN A 337 -5.95 9.55 40.01
N GLY A 338 -6.04 8.83 38.87
CA GLY A 338 -5.04 7.85 38.46
C GLY A 338 -5.12 6.53 39.24
N VAL A 339 -6.27 6.29 39.86
CA VAL A 339 -6.54 5.08 40.66
C VAL A 339 -7.33 4.10 39.79
N ILE A 340 -6.83 2.88 39.65
CA ILE A 340 -7.43 1.83 38.85
C ILE A 340 -8.31 0.96 39.73
N ASN A 341 -9.56 0.77 39.32
CA ASN A 341 -10.52 -0.08 40.00
C ASN A 341 -10.76 -1.35 39.18
N PHE A 342 -10.69 -2.51 39.84
CA PHE A 342 -11.04 -3.82 39.28
C PHE A 342 -12.30 -4.31 39.94
N ILE A 343 -13.34 -4.62 39.16
CA ILE A 343 -14.56 -5.25 39.64
C ILE A 343 -14.43 -6.75 39.39
N ILE A 344 -14.28 -7.53 40.46
CA ILE A 344 -14.13 -8.99 40.39
C ILE A 344 -15.34 -9.64 41.03
N LYS A 345 -15.96 -10.61 40.35
CA LYS A 345 -17.08 -11.41 40.85
C LYS A 345 -16.61 -12.79 41.28
N ASN A 346 -16.95 -13.20 42.50
CA ASN A 346 -16.81 -14.57 42.93
C ASN A 346 -17.96 -15.42 42.33
N LYS A 347 -17.68 -16.27 41.34
CA LYS A 347 -18.61 -17.24 40.76
C LYS A 347 -18.68 -18.57 41.53
N GLY A 348 -17.78 -18.77 42.49
CA GLY A 348 -17.74 -19.97 43.32
C GLY A 348 -18.85 -20.02 44.36
N SER A 349 -19.01 -21.19 44.97
CA SER A 349 -19.96 -21.48 46.06
C SER A 349 -19.39 -21.22 47.47
N ILE A 350 -18.12 -20.82 47.56
CA ILE A 350 -17.42 -20.53 48.82
C ILE A 350 -16.84 -19.12 48.80
N ASP A 351 -16.73 -18.51 49.98
CA ASP A 351 -16.08 -17.21 50.15
C ASP A 351 -14.59 -17.32 49.82
N ILE A 352 -14.05 -16.31 49.14
CA ILE A 352 -12.61 -16.22 48.84
C ILE A 352 -11.98 -15.29 49.86
N ASP A 353 -11.10 -15.81 50.70
CA ASP A 353 -10.40 -15.04 51.73
C ASP A 353 -9.58 -13.90 51.10
N SER A 354 -9.50 -12.77 51.79
CA SER A 354 -8.71 -11.60 51.43
C SER A 354 -7.26 -11.91 51.03
N ASN A 355 -6.63 -12.91 51.64
CA ASN A 355 -5.25 -13.30 51.36
C ASN A 355 -5.09 -14.23 50.15
N SER A 356 -6.21 -14.69 49.58
CA SER A 356 -6.22 -15.66 48.48
C SER A 356 -6.18 -15.00 47.11
N ILE A 357 -6.36 -13.68 47.03
CA ILE A 357 -6.26 -12.91 45.78
C ILE A 357 -5.07 -11.96 45.87
N THR A 358 -4.07 -12.19 45.05
CA THR A 358 -2.94 -11.27 44.87
C THR A 358 -3.05 -10.60 43.51
N ILE A 359 -2.97 -9.28 43.47
CA ILE A 359 -2.93 -8.52 42.22
C ILE A 359 -1.55 -7.88 42.15
N THR A 360 -0.67 -8.47 41.34
CA THR A 360 0.68 -7.93 41.15
C THR A 360 0.72 -7.08 39.90
N SER A 361 1.26 -5.87 40.02
CA SER A 361 1.61 -5.05 38.86
C SER A 361 2.73 -5.76 38.10
N ILE A 362 2.56 -5.92 36.79
CA ILE A 362 3.62 -6.47 35.92
C ILE A 362 4.64 -5.38 35.56
N ASN A 363 4.24 -4.10 35.66
CA ASN A 363 5.11 -2.96 35.43
C ASN A 363 5.58 -2.39 36.78
N GLU A 364 6.89 -2.24 36.99
CA GLU A 364 7.56 -1.94 38.28
C GLU A 364 7.23 -0.56 38.92
N GLU A 365 6.30 0.22 38.37
CA GLU A 365 6.10 1.64 38.74
C GLU A 365 4.82 1.96 39.54
N CYS A 366 3.96 0.99 39.86
CA CYS A 366 2.83 1.22 40.77
C CYS A 366 3.23 0.88 42.22
N LEU A 367 3.22 1.89 43.09
CA LEU A 367 3.79 1.84 44.44
C LEU A 367 2.95 1.12 45.51
N TYR A 368 1.67 0.84 45.25
CA TYR A 368 0.77 0.30 46.27
C TYR A 368 0.06 -0.97 45.80
N ASP A 369 0.21 -2.04 46.61
CA ASP A 369 -0.59 -3.26 46.50
C ASP A 369 -2.07 -2.94 46.77
N PRO A 370 -3.02 -3.53 46.01
CA PRO A 370 -4.43 -3.32 46.26
C PRO A 370 -4.86 -3.90 47.61
N VAL A 371 -5.81 -3.21 48.25
CA VAL A 371 -6.35 -3.63 49.55
C VAL A 371 -7.00 -5.00 49.43
N SER A 372 -6.50 -5.97 50.21
CA SER A 372 -7.03 -7.33 50.27
C SER A 372 -8.45 -7.32 50.85
N GLN A 373 -9.39 -7.96 50.15
CA GLN A 373 -10.79 -8.04 50.57
C GLN A 373 -11.33 -9.46 50.36
N THR A 374 -12.08 -9.96 51.34
CA THR A 374 -12.78 -11.25 51.22
C THR A 374 -13.97 -11.09 50.26
N ILE A 375 -14.04 -11.89 49.19
CA ILE A 375 -15.15 -11.87 48.23
C ILE A 375 -16.13 -12.99 48.57
N LYS A 376 -17.31 -12.64 49.08
CA LYS A 376 -18.35 -13.64 49.36
C LYS A 376 -18.81 -14.37 48.11
N ALA A 377 -19.22 -15.63 48.25
CA ALA A 377 -19.77 -16.44 47.16
C ALA A 377 -20.88 -15.69 46.40
N GLY A 378 -20.79 -15.65 45.07
CA GLY A 378 -21.74 -14.96 44.19
C GLY A 378 -21.67 -13.43 44.19
N LYS A 379 -20.78 -12.81 44.98
CA LYS A 379 -20.69 -11.34 45.13
C LYS A 379 -19.52 -10.74 44.35
N THR A 380 -19.59 -9.44 44.14
CA THR A 380 -18.53 -8.63 43.53
C THR A 380 -17.74 -7.89 44.60
N ALA A 381 -16.44 -7.75 44.40
CA ALA A 381 -15.58 -6.86 45.17
C ALA A 381 -14.85 -5.91 44.23
N ILE A 382 -14.52 -4.73 44.74
CA ILE A 382 -13.76 -3.71 44.02
C ILE A 382 -12.37 -3.66 44.64
N PHE A 383 -11.36 -3.94 43.82
CA PHE A 383 -9.96 -3.79 44.19
C PHE A 383 -9.43 -2.51 43.58
N THR A 384 -8.63 -1.78 44.35
CA THR A 384 -8.19 -0.45 43.98
C THR A 384 -6.67 -0.40 44.03
N ALA A 385 -6.03 -0.14 42.89
CA ALA A 385 -4.58 0.09 42.79
C ALA A 385 -4.31 1.59 42.62
N SER A 386 -3.35 2.12 43.39
CA SER A 386 -3.00 3.54 43.40
C SER A 386 -1.50 3.76 43.14
N GLY A 387 -1.11 5.01 42.86
CA GLY A 387 0.30 5.38 42.64
C GLY A 387 0.81 5.19 41.21
N CYS A 388 -0.07 4.96 40.24
CA CYS A 388 0.28 4.81 38.84
C CYS A 388 0.30 6.19 38.14
N ASN A 389 1.48 6.79 37.97
CA ASN A 389 1.62 8.15 37.41
C ASN A 389 1.65 8.16 35.88
N GLY A 390 0.71 8.90 35.26
CA GLY A 390 0.71 9.27 33.83
C GLY A 390 -0.26 8.48 32.94
N PRO A 391 -0.57 8.97 31.73
CA PRO A 391 -1.46 8.29 30.80
C PRO A 391 -0.76 7.10 30.15
N ARG A 392 -0.98 5.89 30.68
CA ARG A 392 -0.35 4.64 30.21
C ARG A 392 -1.31 3.45 30.33
N THR A 393 -0.94 2.37 29.65
CA THR A 393 -1.56 1.04 29.82
C THR A 393 -0.88 0.35 31.01
N HIS A 394 -1.67 -0.06 32.00
CA HIS A 394 -1.20 -0.79 33.17
C HIS A 394 -1.65 -2.25 33.09
N THR A 395 -0.73 -3.19 33.27
CA THR A 395 -1.00 -4.64 33.23
C THR A 395 -0.83 -5.26 34.60
N TYR A 396 -1.80 -6.06 35.03
CA TYR A 396 -1.86 -6.70 36.32
C TYR A 396 -2.07 -8.21 36.19
N LYS A 397 -1.49 -8.97 37.10
CA LYS A 397 -1.77 -10.40 37.28
C LYS A 397 -2.57 -10.61 38.56
N ILE A 398 -3.79 -11.08 38.42
CA ILE A 398 -4.71 -11.45 39.51
C ILE A 398 -4.56 -12.95 39.77
N SER A 399 -3.88 -13.35 40.85
CA SER A 399 -3.73 -14.76 41.23
C SER A 399 -4.70 -15.12 42.34
N GLY A 400 -5.54 -16.11 42.11
CA GLY A 400 -6.42 -16.76 43.08
C GLY A 400 -5.81 -18.05 43.67
N PRO A 401 -6.50 -18.73 44.60
CA PRO A 401 -5.99 -19.93 45.28
C PRO A 401 -5.81 -21.15 44.35
N SER A 402 -6.31 -21.09 43.11
CA SER A 402 -6.27 -22.20 42.17
C SER A 402 -5.80 -21.83 40.75
N ASN A 403 -5.60 -20.55 40.40
CA ASN A 403 -5.11 -20.08 39.08
C ASN A 403 -4.86 -18.54 39.05
N SER A 404 -4.26 -18.01 37.98
CA SER A 404 -4.05 -16.57 37.76
C SER A 404 -4.63 -16.03 36.45
N ILE A 405 -5.17 -14.81 36.45
CA ILE A 405 -5.73 -14.05 35.31
C ILE A 405 -4.85 -12.82 35.05
N ILE A 406 -4.59 -12.45 33.79
CA ILE A 406 -3.86 -11.23 33.42
C ILE A 406 -4.83 -10.20 32.83
N VAL A 407 -4.73 -8.92 33.24
CA VAL A 407 -5.66 -7.83 32.89
C VAL A 407 -4.87 -6.57 32.53
N ALA A 408 -5.24 -5.85 31.46
CA ALA A 408 -4.65 -4.55 31.10
C ALA A 408 -5.72 -3.43 31.07
N SER A 409 -5.39 -2.24 31.58
CA SER A 409 -6.29 -1.06 31.63
C SER A 409 -5.57 0.24 31.28
N LEU A 410 -6.22 1.13 30.51
CA LEU A 410 -5.67 2.43 30.08
C LEU A 410 -6.24 3.58 30.93
N CYS A 411 -5.36 4.42 31.50
CA CYS A 411 -5.76 5.61 32.26
C CYS A 411 -5.59 6.89 31.43
N SER A 412 -6.64 7.69 31.25
CA SER A 412 -6.55 9.06 30.69
C SER A 412 -7.45 10.01 31.48
N LYS A 413 -6.96 11.22 31.84
CA LYS A 413 -7.67 12.19 32.70
C LYS A 413 -8.71 13.00 31.90
N PRO A 414 -9.94 13.24 32.41
CA PRO A 414 -10.87 14.19 31.81
C PRO A 414 -10.64 15.62 32.34
N ILE A 415 -10.77 16.63 31.48
CA ILE A 415 -10.64 18.07 31.81
C ILE A 415 -11.96 18.78 31.45
N ASN A 416 -12.55 19.53 32.39
CA ASN A 416 -13.66 20.46 32.15
C ASN A 416 -13.11 21.88 31.87
N LEU A 417 -13.64 22.62 30.88
CA LEU A 417 -13.17 23.98 30.50
C LEU A 417 -14.32 25.00 30.35
N ILE A 418 -14.04 26.29 30.59
CA ILE A 418 -14.93 27.47 30.52
C ILE A 418 -14.28 28.54 29.61
N CYS A 419 -15.03 29.27 28.79
CA CYS A 419 -14.51 30.38 27.96
C CYS A 419 -14.00 31.56 28.81
N SER A 420 -12.94 32.24 28.35
CA SER A 420 -12.47 33.51 28.94
C SER A 420 -13.08 34.72 28.23
N LYS A 421 -13.07 35.88 28.89
CA LYS A 421 -13.66 37.15 28.40
C LYS A 421 -13.06 37.69 27.10
N ASP A 422 -11.89 37.22 26.67
CA ASP A 422 -11.18 37.73 25.49
C ASP A 422 -11.40 36.86 24.23
N SER A 423 -12.50 36.12 24.16
CA SER A 423 -12.93 35.30 23.00
C SER A 423 -12.00 34.15 22.56
N ASP A 424 -10.89 33.95 23.26
CA ASP A 424 -10.01 32.78 23.12
C ASP A 424 -10.28 31.72 24.21
N CYS A 425 -10.27 30.45 23.81
CA CYS A 425 -10.32 29.32 24.73
C CYS A 425 -8.97 29.23 25.47
N VAL A 426 -8.96 29.57 26.76
CA VAL A 426 -7.72 29.62 27.57
C VAL A 426 -7.45 28.25 28.19
N GLU A 427 -6.20 27.80 28.04
CA GLU A 427 -5.64 26.45 28.19
C GLU A 427 -5.86 25.49 27.01
N LYS A 428 -4.74 24.95 26.50
CA LYS A 428 -4.61 24.19 25.25
C LYS A 428 -5.62 23.03 25.17
N ILE A 429 -6.74 23.28 24.51
CA ILE A 429 -7.68 22.26 24.04
C ILE A 429 -6.95 21.37 23.02
N PHE A 430 -6.85 20.07 23.30
CA PHE A 430 -6.83 19.09 22.23
C PHE A 430 -8.29 18.94 21.77
N CYS A 431 -8.68 19.52 20.62
CA CYS A 431 -9.92 19.08 19.96
C CYS A 431 -9.64 17.59 19.68
N PRO A 432 -10.43 16.63 20.22
CA PRO A 432 -10.16 15.22 19.96
C PRO A 432 -10.14 15.06 18.44
N MET A 433 -9.01 14.56 17.92
CA MET A 433 -8.82 14.30 16.50
C MET A 433 -9.92 13.34 16.02
N ILE A 434 -11.01 13.90 15.54
CA ILE A 434 -11.88 13.28 14.54
C ILE A 434 -11.42 13.94 13.24
N ILE A 435 -10.37 13.37 12.64
CA ILE A 435 -9.96 13.49 11.23
C ILE A 435 -10.51 14.77 10.54
N GLY A 436 -9.92 15.93 10.86
CA GLY A 436 -10.33 17.22 10.28
C GLY A 436 -9.58 18.39 10.92
N ASN A 437 -9.07 19.33 10.11
CA ASN A 437 -8.29 20.51 10.55
C ASN A 437 -9.19 21.59 11.19
N ASP A 438 -9.91 21.28 12.26
CA ASP A 438 -10.74 22.25 12.95
C ASP A 438 -9.96 22.99 14.04
N THR A 439 -10.10 24.32 14.06
CA THR A 439 -9.54 25.19 15.11
C THR A 439 -10.65 25.58 16.08
N PRO A 440 -10.43 25.51 17.42
CA PRO A 440 -11.44 25.89 18.39
C PRO A 440 -11.76 27.39 18.31
N ARG A 441 -13.04 27.74 18.50
CA ARG A 441 -13.54 29.13 18.60
C ARG A 441 -14.57 29.21 19.72
N CYS A 442 -14.63 30.33 20.45
CA CYS A 442 -15.69 30.54 21.44
C CYS A 442 -16.93 31.13 20.74
N ILE A 443 -18.07 30.43 20.83
CA ILE A 443 -19.38 30.86 20.33
C ILE A 443 -20.35 30.81 21.52
N ASN A 444 -20.95 31.95 21.89
CA ASN A 444 -21.91 32.07 23.00
C ASN A 444 -21.41 31.53 24.35
N ASP A 445 -20.18 31.87 24.75
CA ASP A 445 -19.51 31.40 25.98
C ASP A 445 -19.24 29.88 26.02
N VAL A 446 -19.35 29.19 24.88
CA VAL A 446 -19.05 27.77 24.70
C VAL A 446 -17.99 27.60 23.59
N CYS A 447 -16.94 26.81 23.83
CA CYS A 447 -15.93 26.52 22.81
C CYS A 447 -16.45 25.45 21.83
N GLU A 448 -16.52 25.79 20.53
CA GLU A 448 -16.92 24.90 19.43
C GLU A 448 -15.77 24.78 18.39
N CYS A 449 -15.56 23.60 17.79
CA CYS A 449 -14.57 23.41 16.70
C CYS A 449 -15.33 23.42 15.34
N GLY A 450 -14.87 24.17 14.32
CA GLY A 450 -15.52 24.22 12.98
C GLY A 450 -14.62 24.72 11.81
N PRO A 451 -15.02 24.45 10.55
CA PRO A 451 -14.16 24.59 9.36
C PRO A 451 -13.94 26.05 8.91
N LYS A 452 -12.72 26.32 8.41
CA LYS A 452 -12.26 27.65 7.95
C LYS A 452 -12.89 28.05 6.60
N PRO A 453 -13.24 29.32 6.35
CA PRO A 453 -13.67 29.76 5.02
C PRO A 453 -12.56 29.55 3.97
N GLU A 454 -12.88 28.88 2.87
CA GLU A 454 -11.94 28.51 1.80
C GLU A 454 -11.42 29.72 1.02
N THR A 455 -10.20 30.15 1.32
CA THR A 455 -9.29 30.66 0.28
C THR A 455 -9.05 29.52 -0.70
N ILE A 456 -9.27 29.75 -2.00
CA ILE A 456 -8.85 28.82 -3.07
C ILE A 456 -7.32 28.74 -3.01
N ILE A 457 -6.80 27.80 -2.23
CA ILE A 457 -5.39 27.48 -2.20
C ILE A 457 -5.17 26.63 -3.45
N LEU A 458 -4.59 27.23 -4.50
CA LEU A 458 -4.04 26.45 -5.59
C LEU A 458 -2.93 25.58 -4.99
N ASP A 459 -3.19 24.30 -4.86
CA ASP A 459 -2.19 23.35 -4.41
C ASP A 459 -1.22 23.01 -5.55
N LYS A 460 -0.10 22.37 -5.21
CA LYS A 460 0.89 21.94 -6.21
C LYS A 460 0.28 20.97 -7.24
N THR A 461 -0.71 20.17 -6.84
CA THR A 461 -1.45 19.25 -7.70
C THR A 461 -2.09 19.98 -8.87
N THR A 462 -2.73 21.12 -8.59
CA THR A 462 -3.38 21.96 -9.60
C THR A 462 -2.36 22.53 -10.59
N LEU A 463 -1.19 22.96 -10.13
CA LEU A 463 -0.12 23.43 -11.02
C LEU A 463 0.40 22.32 -11.95
N VAL A 464 0.43 21.08 -11.47
CA VAL A 464 0.88 19.94 -12.28
C VAL A 464 -0.15 19.55 -13.33
N GLN A 465 -1.43 19.62 -13.01
CA GLN A 465 -2.49 19.47 -14.01
C GLN A 465 -2.38 20.54 -15.11
N ILE A 466 -2.10 21.80 -14.73
CA ILE A 466 -1.86 22.89 -15.68
C ILE A 466 -0.62 22.59 -16.55
N LEU A 467 0.47 22.09 -15.97
CA LEU A 467 1.67 21.69 -16.72
C LEU A 467 1.39 20.60 -17.76
N ILE A 468 0.61 19.58 -17.40
CA ILE A 468 0.23 18.48 -18.31
C ILE A 468 -0.60 19.02 -19.48
N GLN A 469 -1.54 19.92 -19.21
CA GLN A 469 -2.35 20.56 -20.25
C GLN A 469 -1.49 21.44 -21.19
N ILE A 470 -0.54 22.20 -20.63
CA ILE A 470 0.40 23.01 -21.42
C ILE A 470 1.25 22.14 -22.35
N GLU A 471 1.78 21.02 -21.86
CA GLU A 471 2.57 20.10 -22.68
C GLU A 471 1.75 19.44 -23.78
N THR A 472 0.52 19.05 -23.46
CA THR A 472 -0.41 18.48 -24.45
C THR A 472 -0.71 19.48 -25.56
N LEU A 473 -1.01 20.73 -25.20
CA LEU A 473 -1.28 21.80 -26.18
C LEU A 473 -0.03 22.12 -27.01
N ARG A 474 1.16 22.14 -26.40
CA ARG A 474 2.43 22.37 -27.10
C ARG A 474 2.67 21.32 -28.17
N ALA A 475 2.50 20.04 -27.84
CA ALA A 475 2.65 18.94 -28.79
C ALA A 475 1.63 19.04 -29.95
N GLN A 476 0.40 19.48 -29.67
CA GLN A 476 -0.61 19.72 -30.71
C GLN A 476 -0.20 20.87 -31.64
N LEU A 477 0.30 21.99 -31.10
CA LEU A 477 0.80 23.10 -31.92
C LEU A 477 2.01 22.70 -32.78
N GLU A 478 2.93 21.88 -32.27
CA GLU A 478 4.05 21.33 -33.05
C GLU A 478 3.57 20.47 -34.22
N SER A 479 2.59 19.59 -33.99
CA SER A 479 1.99 18.78 -35.05
C SER A 479 1.34 19.64 -36.14
N LEU A 480 0.56 20.64 -35.74
CA LEU A 480 -0.09 21.57 -36.67
C LEU A 480 0.92 22.44 -37.44
N LYS A 481 2.02 22.83 -36.79
CA LYS A 481 3.14 23.52 -37.45
C LYS A 481 3.74 22.65 -38.55
N ILE A 482 4.00 21.37 -38.30
CA ILE A 482 4.54 20.44 -39.31
C ILE A 482 3.59 20.33 -40.51
N ALA A 483 2.29 20.16 -40.27
CA ALA A 483 1.29 20.13 -41.34
C ALA A 483 1.27 21.44 -42.15
N SER A 484 1.36 22.59 -41.47
CA SER A 484 1.44 23.91 -42.10
C SER A 484 2.71 24.08 -42.93
N GLN A 485 3.83 23.50 -42.51
CA GLN A 485 5.08 23.47 -43.28
C GLN A 485 4.93 22.66 -44.56
N SER A 486 4.22 21.53 -44.53
CA SER A 486 3.90 20.76 -45.74
C SER A 486 3.08 21.57 -46.74
N LEU A 487 2.09 22.35 -46.25
CA LEU A 487 1.30 23.25 -47.08
C LEU A 487 2.15 24.38 -47.66
N LEU A 488 3.02 25.01 -46.86
CA LEU A 488 3.96 26.01 -47.35
C LEU A 488 4.82 25.45 -48.50
N ASN A 489 5.42 24.27 -48.31
CA ASN A 489 6.25 23.62 -49.33
C ASN A 489 5.46 23.34 -50.62
N TYR A 490 4.20 22.92 -50.49
CA TYR A 490 3.31 22.74 -51.64
C TYR A 490 3.10 24.06 -52.40
N TYR A 491 2.75 25.15 -51.72
CA TYR A 491 2.54 26.45 -52.38
C TYR A 491 3.82 27.04 -52.98
N VAL A 492 4.98 26.77 -52.37
CA VAL A 492 6.30 27.07 -52.95
C VAL A 492 6.48 26.33 -54.28
N SER A 493 6.10 25.05 -54.35
CA SER A 493 6.28 24.22 -55.55
C SER A 493 5.47 24.69 -56.77
N ILE A 494 4.33 25.37 -56.52
CA ILE A 494 3.47 25.93 -57.56
C ILE A 494 3.61 27.46 -57.71
N ASN A 495 4.57 28.07 -56.99
CA ASN A 495 4.87 29.51 -57.01
C ASN A 495 3.65 30.43 -56.69
N ASP A 496 2.82 30.04 -55.73
CA ASP A 496 1.68 30.84 -55.26
C ASP A 496 2.10 31.79 -54.13
N THR A 497 2.52 32.99 -54.49
CA THR A 497 3.09 33.97 -53.55
C THR A 497 2.14 34.40 -52.44
N LYS A 498 0.82 34.50 -52.70
CA LYS A 498 -0.19 34.85 -51.67
C LYS A 498 -0.24 33.76 -50.60
N ASN A 499 -0.34 32.50 -51.01
CA ASN A 499 -0.42 31.39 -50.07
C ASN A 499 0.92 31.08 -49.39
N ILE A 500 2.05 31.30 -50.06
CA ILE A 500 3.38 31.22 -49.43
C ILE A 500 3.48 32.19 -48.24
N GLN A 501 3.09 33.45 -48.44
CA GLN A 501 3.11 34.46 -47.36
C GLN A 501 2.15 34.08 -46.23
N LYS A 502 0.93 33.64 -46.56
CA LYS A 502 -0.07 33.20 -45.58
C LYS A 502 0.46 32.07 -44.70
N TRP A 503 0.93 30.98 -45.29
CA TRP A 503 1.39 29.81 -44.52
C TRP A 503 2.72 30.03 -43.81
N SER A 504 3.61 30.86 -44.36
CA SER A 504 4.79 31.34 -43.63
C SER A 504 4.42 32.12 -42.37
N ASN A 505 3.42 33.01 -42.45
CA ASN A 505 2.91 33.73 -41.28
C ASN A 505 2.28 32.79 -40.23
N VAL A 506 1.49 31.80 -40.68
CA VAL A 506 0.91 30.78 -39.79
C VAL A 506 2.00 30.00 -39.04
N ILE A 507 3.07 29.56 -39.71
CA ILE A 507 4.18 28.84 -39.09
C ILE A 507 4.88 29.71 -38.04
N ASN A 508 5.14 30.99 -38.35
CA ASN A 508 5.74 31.92 -37.40
C ASN A 508 4.86 32.13 -36.15
N LEU A 509 3.53 32.15 -36.31
CA LEU A 509 2.61 32.25 -35.18
C LEU A 509 2.58 30.95 -34.35
N PHE A 510 2.66 29.77 -34.97
CA PHE A 510 2.84 28.52 -34.24
C PHE A 510 4.13 28.53 -33.41
N ASP A 511 5.24 29.00 -33.98
CA ASP A 511 6.52 29.12 -33.27
C ASP A 511 6.43 30.06 -32.06
N GLN A 512 5.72 31.17 -32.20
CA GLN A 512 5.44 32.08 -31.08
C GLN A 512 4.59 31.38 -30.00
N GLY A 513 3.56 30.63 -30.39
CA GLY A 513 2.70 29.89 -29.48
C GLY A 513 3.47 28.82 -28.69
N ILE A 514 4.27 28.01 -29.39
CA ILE A 514 5.12 26.98 -28.78
C ILE A 514 6.12 27.61 -27.81
N THR A 515 6.77 28.70 -28.20
CA THR A 515 7.72 29.44 -27.35
C THR A 515 7.04 29.98 -26.09
N ASN A 516 5.83 30.53 -26.22
CA ASN A 516 5.08 31.04 -25.06
C ASN A 516 4.66 29.92 -24.10
N LEU A 517 4.23 28.76 -24.61
CA LEU A 517 3.91 27.60 -23.78
C LEU A 517 5.14 27.06 -23.04
N GLU A 518 6.29 27.03 -23.68
CA GLU A 518 7.56 26.64 -23.04
C GLU A 518 7.97 27.62 -21.93
N ASN A 519 7.73 28.92 -22.13
CA ASN A 519 7.95 29.94 -21.09
C ASN A 519 7.03 29.72 -19.88
N ILE A 520 5.75 29.41 -20.08
CA ILE A 520 4.83 29.09 -18.97
C ILE A 520 5.31 27.86 -18.22
N LYS A 521 5.70 26.80 -18.94
CA LYS A 521 6.23 25.58 -18.34
C LYS A 521 7.46 25.87 -17.48
N ASN A 522 8.40 26.63 -18.01
CA ASN A 522 9.62 27.00 -17.29
C ASN A 522 9.29 27.85 -16.07
N TYR A 523 8.34 28.79 -16.17
CA TYR A 523 7.91 29.59 -15.04
C TYR A 523 7.29 28.73 -13.92
N ILE A 524 6.35 27.83 -14.24
CA ILE A 524 5.73 26.96 -13.23
C ILE A 524 6.79 26.10 -12.52
N ARG A 525 7.80 25.60 -13.25
CA ARG A 525 8.91 24.83 -12.66
C ARG A 525 9.76 25.62 -11.66
N THR A 526 9.76 26.95 -11.71
CA THR A 526 10.48 27.79 -10.73
C THR A 526 9.75 27.94 -9.40
N ILE A 527 8.46 27.58 -9.34
CA ILE A 527 7.63 27.69 -8.13
C ILE A 527 7.96 26.52 -7.19
N LYS A 528 8.89 26.74 -6.25
CA LYS A 528 9.37 25.71 -5.31
C LYS A 528 8.43 25.50 -4.11
N GLU A 529 7.70 26.52 -3.70
CA GLU A 529 6.84 26.54 -2.51
C GLU A 529 5.34 26.56 -2.87
N VAL A 530 4.47 26.89 -1.91
CA VAL A 530 3.03 27.08 -2.16
C VAL A 530 2.86 28.28 -3.11
N PRO A 531 2.09 28.16 -4.20
CA PRO A 531 1.94 29.22 -5.20
C PRO A 531 1.36 30.49 -4.57
N THR A 532 2.01 31.63 -4.83
CA THR A 532 1.49 32.92 -4.39
C THR A 532 0.40 33.42 -5.35
N GLN A 533 -0.41 34.38 -4.89
CA GLN A 533 -1.40 35.05 -5.75
C GLN A 533 -0.74 35.74 -6.96
N ASN A 534 0.51 36.22 -6.81
CA ASN A 534 1.28 36.77 -7.90
C ASN A 534 1.62 35.69 -8.94
N ASP A 535 2.02 34.50 -8.51
CA ASP A 535 2.32 33.39 -9.43
C ASP A 535 1.11 32.98 -10.25
N ILE A 536 -0.06 32.88 -9.60
CA ILE A 536 -1.34 32.59 -10.26
C ILE A 536 -1.66 33.67 -11.31
N THR A 537 -1.44 34.94 -10.97
CA THR A 537 -1.70 36.06 -11.89
C THR A 537 -0.76 36.03 -13.09
N GLN A 538 0.52 35.70 -12.89
CA GLN A 538 1.49 35.57 -13.98
C GLN A 538 1.15 34.39 -14.91
N ILE A 539 0.78 33.22 -14.36
CA ILE A 539 0.35 32.07 -15.15
C ILE A 539 -0.88 32.44 -16.00
N LYS A 540 -1.90 33.08 -15.40
CA LYS A 540 -3.11 33.51 -16.12
C LYS A 540 -2.80 34.47 -17.26
N ASN A 541 -1.94 35.46 -17.03
CA ASN A 541 -1.55 36.43 -18.06
C ASN A 541 -0.83 35.75 -19.23
N GLN A 542 0.09 34.82 -18.95
CA GLN A 542 0.79 34.10 -20.00
C GLN A 542 -0.12 33.15 -20.79
N ILE A 543 -1.09 32.50 -20.13
CA ILE A 543 -2.14 31.73 -20.81
C ILE A 543 -2.97 32.63 -21.73
N GLY A 544 -3.36 33.82 -21.26
CA GLY A 544 -4.07 34.80 -22.10
C GLY A 544 -3.27 35.21 -23.35
N ASN A 545 -1.95 35.33 -23.24
CA ASN A 545 -1.08 35.59 -24.39
C ASN A 545 -1.09 34.41 -25.38
N SER A 546 -1.05 33.15 -24.90
CA SER A 546 -1.17 31.97 -25.76
C SER A 546 -2.50 31.94 -26.53
N LEU A 547 -3.61 32.25 -25.85
CA LEU A 547 -4.93 32.30 -26.48
C LEU A 547 -4.98 33.36 -27.58
N THR A 548 -4.41 34.54 -27.32
CA THR A 548 -4.32 35.61 -28.32
C THR A 548 -3.50 35.21 -29.55
N ILE A 549 -2.46 34.37 -29.39
CA ILE A 549 -1.70 33.83 -30.52
C ILE A 549 -2.53 32.82 -31.32
N ILE A 550 -3.29 31.95 -30.64
CA ILE A 550 -4.18 30.99 -31.29
C ILE A 550 -5.26 31.71 -32.11
N ASP A 551 -5.86 32.76 -31.57
CA ASP A 551 -6.86 33.56 -32.31
C ASP A 551 -6.25 34.17 -33.58
N LYS A 552 -5.02 34.70 -33.51
CA LYS A 552 -4.31 35.21 -34.70
C LYS A 552 -4.03 34.13 -35.73
N ILE A 553 -3.71 32.90 -35.31
CA ILE A 553 -3.53 31.77 -36.22
C ILE A 553 -4.84 31.50 -36.97
N LEU A 554 -5.96 31.45 -36.23
CA LEU A 554 -7.28 31.23 -36.80
C LEU A 554 -7.67 32.36 -37.78
N ASP A 555 -7.45 33.62 -37.41
CA ASP A 555 -7.73 34.77 -38.28
C ASP A 555 -6.95 34.68 -39.60
N VAL A 556 -5.65 34.33 -39.55
CA VAL A 556 -4.85 34.18 -40.76
C VAL A 556 -5.35 33.01 -41.61
N ILE A 557 -5.65 31.86 -41.01
CA ILE A 557 -6.15 30.67 -41.73
C ILE A 557 -7.51 30.96 -42.38
N LEU A 558 -8.41 31.63 -41.66
CA LEU A 558 -9.78 31.92 -42.10
C LEU A 558 -9.88 33.15 -43.01
N SER A 559 -8.85 34.01 -43.07
CA SER A 559 -8.79 35.07 -44.06
C SER A 559 -8.73 34.48 -45.48
N VAL A 560 -9.83 34.61 -46.20
CA VAL A 560 -10.00 34.18 -47.60
C VAL A 560 -9.33 35.18 -48.55
#